data_AF-A0A6J2LC98-F1
#
_entry.id   AF-A0A6J2LC98-F1
#
_cell.length_a   1.000
_cell.length_b   1.000
_cell.length_c   1.000
_cell.angle_alpha   90.00
_cell.angle_beta   90.00
_cell.angle_gamma   90.00
#
_symmetry.space_group_name_H-M   'P 1'
#
loop_
_entity.id
_entity.type
_entity.pdbx_description
1 polymer ?
#
loop_
_entity_poly.entity_id
_entity_poly.type
_entity_poly.pdbx_seq_one_letter_code
_entity_poly.pdbx_strand_id
1 'polypeptide(L)'
;MASVLSVKESKAERTVVVAGLPAGRFDDLLLTALVKIHFQDINEGGVVEDVLYPTRTKGVAYVTFKEKKVAENVIRKEKHCLAEKAGHIQLIVSHLSEKVFSSVNAVLDLSIFQSQVFLECLVRDLKRKHPTLCFSSLEDNGRISVQGSFLAMKKLKESLLLKAGSLLEKNRGFISEREKRNKQSPRRSPQKSANSLETPRRSVPETPRRGEIVVLDTDVFHYLKRGNFYKSTLKKYHVLCQERVDGEITTICIRNALAGSQPNHEKLVKEFIEKYSHALHFELRKETFVLEGMENREKVSIKGACKQLSSKYLDVLIKFYETHIDIIGPSSVIYAFKKEAMKLTRHRVR
;
A
#
# COMPACT_ATOMS: atom_id res chain seq x y z
N MET A 1 40.29 21.47 -8.29
CA MET A 1 39.51 21.87 -7.10
C MET A 1 38.22 21.06 -7.10
N ALA A 2 38.08 20.12 -6.17
CA ALA A 2 36.89 19.28 -6.07
C ALA A 2 35.78 20.06 -5.35
N SER A 3 34.64 20.24 -6.02
CA SER A 3 33.47 20.93 -5.47
C SER A 3 32.73 19.95 -4.56
N VAL A 4 32.66 20.28 -3.27
CA VAL A 4 31.91 19.55 -2.25
C VAL A 4 30.42 19.74 -2.54
N LEU A 5 29.78 18.68 -3.02
CA LEU A 5 28.31 18.59 -3.07
C LEU A 5 27.78 18.75 -1.65
N SER A 6 27.19 19.90 -1.33
CA SER A 6 26.45 20.09 -0.08
C SER A 6 25.18 19.23 -0.14
N VAL A 7 25.29 17.98 0.28
CA VAL A 7 24.14 17.11 0.51
C VAL A 7 23.33 17.76 1.63
N LYS A 8 22.13 18.27 1.30
CA LYS A 8 21.17 18.70 2.32
C LYS A 8 20.77 17.46 3.10
N GLU A 9 21.21 17.35 4.35
CA GLU A 9 20.84 16.26 5.25
C GLU A 9 19.31 16.18 5.37
N SER A 10 18.75 15.00 5.13
CA SER A 10 17.32 14.78 5.18
C SER A 10 16.82 14.78 6.64
N LYS A 11 15.61 15.29 6.90
CA LYS A 11 14.99 15.25 8.25
C LYS A 11 14.87 13.81 8.78
N ALA A 12 14.77 12.83 7.88
CA ALA A 12 14.69 11.42 8.23
C ALA A 12 15.99 10.89 8.87
N GLU A 13 17.15 11.25 8.34
CA GLU A 13 18.46 10.78 8.84
C GLU A 13 18.80 11.28 10.24
N ARG A 14 18.22 12.42 10.63
CA ARG A 14 18.38 13.03 11.96
C ARG A 14 17.23 12.72 12.92
N THR A 15 16.35 11.78 12.58
CA THR A 15 15.21 11.38 13.40
C THR A 15 15.33 9.93 13.88
N VAL A 16 15.00 9.69 15.14
CA VAL A 16 14.99 8.37 15.77
C VAL A 16 13.59 8.00 16.22
N VAL A 17 13.29 6.69 16.23
CA VAL A 17 12.05 6.13 16.77
C VAL A 17 12.30 5.66 18.18
N VAL A 18 11.49 6.13 19.12
CA VAL A 18 11.56 5.79 20.54
C VAL A 18 10.31 5.00 20.91
N ALA A 19 10.46 3.74 21.30
CA ALA A 19 9.38 2.86 21.71
C ALA A 19 9.50 2.45 23.19
N GLY A 20 8.38 2.07 23.80
CA GLY A 20 8.32 1.65 25.21
C GLY A 20 7.86 2.75 26.16
N LEU A 21 7.28 3.85 25.65
CA LEU A 21 6.76 4.92 26.48
C LEU A 21 5.47 4.48 27.20
N PRO A 22 5.27 4.86 28.49
CA PRO A 22 4.11 4.50 29.30
C PRO A 22 2.82 5.22 28.88
N ALA A 23 2.30 4.90 27.70
CA ALA A 23 1.09 5.51 27.15
C ALA A 23 -0.14 5.23 28.04
N GLY A 24 -0.91 6.28 28.33
CA GLY A 24 -2.13 6.21 29.14
C GLY A 24 -1.92 6.27 30.65
N ARG A 25 -0.68 6.32 31.13
CA ARG A 25 -0.37 6.60 32.55
C ARG A 25 -0.09 8.08 32.83
N PHE A 26 0.29 8.83 31.79
CA PHE A 26 0.68 10.24 31.88
C PHE A 26 0.02 11.05 30.77
N ASP A 27 -0.06 12.36 30.98
CA ASP A 27 -0.49 13.32 29.97
C ASP A 27 0.50 13.39 28.81
N ASP A 28 -0.01 13.53 27.58
CA ASP A 28 0.79 13.46 26.37
C ASP A 28 1.79 14.62 26.26
N LEU A 29 1.43 15.81 26.77
CA LEU A 29 2.32 16.97 26.81
C LEU A 29 3.48 16.75 27.77
N LEU A 30 3.20 16.16 28.95
CA LEU A 30 4.23 15.81 29.93
C LEU A 30 5.18 14.76 29.37
N LEU A 31 4.65 13.72 28.71
CA LEU A 31 5.49 12.67 28.13
C LEU A 31 6.37 13.20 26.99
N THR A 32 5.84 14.10 26.17
CA THR A 32 6.60 14.80 25.13
C THR A 32 7.76 15.60 25.73
N ALA A 33 7.50 16.35 26.82
CA ALA A 33 8.53 17.11 27.51
C ALA A 33 9.59 16.22 28.16
N LEU A 34 9.19 15.11 28.80
CA LEU A 34 10.10 14.15 29.42
C LEU A 34 11.02 13.48 28.38
N VAL A 35 10.46 13.06 27.25
CA VAL A 35 11.24 12.51 26.13
C VAL A 35 12.23 13.55 25.63
N LYS A 36 11.79 14.80 25.46
CA LYS A 36 12.67 15.88 25.01
C LYS A 36 13.85 16.10 25.97
N ILE A 37 13.58 16.22 27.27
CA ILE A 37 14.60 16.41 28.31
C ILE A 37 15.56 15.22 28.32
N HIS A 38 15.03 13.99 28.30
CA HIS A 38 15.86 12.79 28.31
C HIS A 38 16.88 12.77 27.16
N PHE A 39 16.44 13.02 25.93
CA PHE A 39 17.32 12.99 24.77
C PHE A 39 18.21 14.24 24.63
N GLN A 40 17.94 15.30 25.39
CA GLN A 40 18.83 16.45 25.54
C GLN A 40 19.92 16.20 26.59
N ASP A 41 19.59 15.53 27.70
CA ASP A 41 20.46 15.41 28.88
C ASP A 41 21.32 14.13 28.90
N ILE A 42 21.10 13.18 28.00
CA ILE A 42 21.97 12.00 27.89
C ILE A 42 23.40 12.40 27.47
N ASN A 43 24.41 11.69 27.99
CA ASN A 43 25.78 11.79 27.45
C ASN A 43 25.76 11.45 25.95
N GLU A 44 26.34 12.33 25.13
CA GLU A 44 26.26 12.35 23.65
C GLU A 44 24.89 12.73 23.07
N GLY A 45 23.97 13.18 23.94
CA GLY A 45 22.75 13.88 23.59
C GLY A 45 23.09 15.26 23.04
N GLY A 46 22.37 15.65 21.99
CA GLY A 46 22.53 16.94 21.34
C GLY A 46 21.23 17.71 21.37
N VAL A 47 21.21 18.84 20.68
CA VAL A 47 20.02 19.68 20.63
C VAL A 47 18.90 18.95 19.90
N VAL A 48 17.87 18.56 20.65
CA VAL A 48 16.59 18.07 20.11
C VAL A 48 15.86 19.24 19.46
N GLU A 49 15.59 19.11 18.16
CA GLU A 49 14.80 20.08 17.39
C GLU A 49 13.31 19.92 17.67
N ASP A 50 12.83 18.68 17.64
CA ASP A 50 11.40 18.38 17.70
C ASP A 50 11.14 16.99 18.30
N VAL A 51 10.00 16.84 18.97
CA VAL A 51 9.51 15.56 19.50
C VAL A 51 8.05 15.40 19.07
N LEU A 52 7.79 14.40 18.25
CA LEU A 52 6.45 14.05 17.79
C LEU A 52 5.86 12.97 18.69
N TYR A 53 4.95 13.39 19.58
CA TYR A 53 4.10 12.55 20.42
C TYR A 53 2.80 13.31 20.73
N PRO A 54 1.63 12.63 20.82
CA PRO A 54 1.41 11.22 20.56
C PRO A 54 1.54 10.87 19.07
N THR A 55 1.81 9.60 18.77
CA THR A 55 1.81 9.08 17.40
C THR A 55 0.62 8.14 17.20
N ARG A 56 0.40 7.68 15.96
CA ARG A 56 -0.65 6.68 15.67
C ARG A 56 -0.42 5.36 16.44
N THR A 57 0.81 5.08 16.84
CA THR A 57 1.17 3.91 17.65
C THR A 57 1.35 4.35 19.10
N LYS A 58 0.47 3.87 19.99
CA LYS A 58 0.57 4.18 21.43
C LYS A 58 1.94 3.73 21.97
N GLY A 59 2.56 4.61 22.76
CA GLY A 59 3.85 4.33 23.40
C GLY A 59 5.07 4.51 22.48
N VAL A 60 4.88 5.12 21.31
CA VAL A 60 5.96 5.43 20.35
C VAL A 60 6.01 6.93 20.10
N ALA A 61 7.22 7.50 20.14
CA ALA A 61 7.53 8.88 19.79
C ALA A 61 8.60 8.95 18.70
N TYR A 62 8.64 10.07 17.97
CA TYR A 62 9.76 10.37 17.07
C TYR A 62 10.53 11.57 17.60
N VAL A 63 11.84 11.44 17.71
CA VAL A 63 12.73 12.50 18.21
C VAL A 63 13.63 12.94 17.06
N THR A 64 13.52 14.20 16.67
CA THR A 64 14.35 14.80 15.63
C THR A 64 15.44 15.65 16.28
N PHE A 65 16.70 15.35 15.94
CA PHE A 65 17.87 16.11 16.38
C PHE A 65 18.27 17.15 15.32
N LYS A 66 18.97 18.19 15.77
CA LYS A 66 19.59 19.16 14.85
C LYS A 66 20.69 18.55 14.00
N GLU A 67 21.48 17.65 14.58
CA GLU A 67 22.64 17.03 13.93
C GLU A 67 22.44 15.54 13.72
N LYS A 68 22.78 15.04 12.53
CA LYS A 68 22.70 13.60 12.20
C LYS A 68 23.57 12.73 13.10
N LYS A 69 24.80 13.18 13.41
CA LYS A 69 25.75 12.43 14.25
C LYS A 69 25.18 12.13 15.64
N VAL A 70 24.39 13.07 16.19
CA VAL A 70 23.71 12.88 17.48
C VAL A 70 22.70 11.74 17.38
N ALA A 71 21.88 11.69 16.34
CA ALA A 71 20.92 10.61 16.13
C ALA A 71 21.62 9.23 16.07
N GLU A 72 22.78 9.14 15.41
CA GLU A 72 23.58 7.91 15.33
C GLU A 72 24.17 7.51 16.69
N ASN A 73 24.72 8.46 17.44
CA ASN A 73 25.28 8.22 18.77
C ASN A 73 24.23 7.75 19.76
N VAL A 74 23.06 8.40 19.74
CA VAL A 74 21.90 8.01 20.56
C VAL A 74 21.48 6.58 20.25
N ILE A 75 21.45 6.17 18.99
CA ILE A 75 21.09 4.77 18.62
C ILE A 75 22.17 3.77 19.06
N ARG A 76 23.46 4.13 18.97
CA ARG A 76 24.57 3.26 19.42
C ARG A 76 24.54 2.98 20.91
N LYS A 77 23.91 3.85 21.69
CA LYS A 77 23.70 3.61 23.12
C LYS A 77 22.60 2.56 23.29
N GLU A 78 23.00 1.32 23.59
CA GLU A 78 22.08 0.17 23.70
C GLU A 78 21.07 0.28 24.85
N LYS A 79 21.29 1.17 25.82
CA LYS A 79 20.44 1.32 27.00
C LYS A 79 20.00 2.78 27.19
N HIS A 80 18.73 3.03 26.90
CA HIS A 80 18.02 4.26 27.24
C HIS A 80 17.06 3.94 28.37
N CYS A 81 17.25 4.56 29.54
CA CYS A 81 16.35 4.40 30.67
C CYS A 81 15.73 5.75 31.00
N LEU A 82 14.42 5.87 30.82
CA LEU A 82 13.69 7.04 31.29
C LEU A 82 13.57 6.92 32.81
N ALA A 83 14.17 7.87 33.53
CA ALA A 83 14.09 7.93 34.98
C ALA A 83 12.75 8.57 35.38
N GLU A 84 11.84 7.78 35.93
CA GLU A 84 10.59 8.27 36.51
C GLU A 84 10.56 8.03 38.03
N LYS A 85 9.73 8.80 38.72
CA LYS A 85 9.42 8.64 40.16
C LYS A 85 8.80 7.27 40.52
N ALA A 86 8.53 6.41 39.53
CA ALA A 86 7.89 5.10 39.69
C ALA A 86 8.69 3.91 39.11
N GLY A 87 9.94 4.12 38.66
CA GLY A 87 10.83 3.05 38.17
C GLY A 87 11.58 3.40 36.87
N HIS A 88 12.63 2.64 36.57
CA HIS A 88 13.40 2.79 35.32
C HIS A 88 12.66 2.12 34.16
N ILE A 89 12.15 2.91 33.22
CA ILE A 89 11.52 2.39 32.00
C ILE A 89 12.57 2.30 30.91
N GLN A 90 12.82 1.09 30.42
CA GLN A 90 13.74 0.88 29.31
C GLN A 90 13.08 1.28 27.98
N LEU A 91 13.68 2.24 27.30
CA LEU A 91 13.27 2.70 25.98
C LEU A 91 14.07 1.96 24.90
N ILE A 92 13.40 1.63 23.80
CA ILE A 92 14.02 1.06 22.60
C ILE A 92 14.15 2.19 21.59
N VAL A 93 15.38 2.48 21.18
CA VAL A 93 15.68 3.53 20.20
C VAL A 93 16.18 2.91 18.91
N SER A 94 15.63 3.32 17.77
CA SER A 94 15.99 2.78 16.45
C SER A 94 15.97 3.86 15.37
N HIS A 95 16.63 3.61 14.25
CA HIS A 95 16.62 4.54 13.11
C HIS A 95 15.20 4.72 12.56
N LEU A 96 14.85 5.96 12.20
CA LEU A 96 13.69 6.21 11.36
C LEU A 96 13.97 5.68 9.94
N SER A 97 13.59 4.43 9.71
CA SER A 97 13.65 3.85 8.36
C SER A 97 12.43 4.27 7.56
N GLU A 98 12.59 4.59 6.28
CA GLU A 98 11.46 4.74 5.35
C GLU A 98 10.64 3.43 5.18
N LYS A 99 11.15 2.31 5.73
CA LYS A 99 10.50 1.00 5.76
C LYS A 99 9.49 0.82 6.91
N VAL A 100 9.14 1.87 7.65
CA VAL A 100 8.26 1.81 8.84
C VAL A 100 6.78 1.72 8.45
N PHE A 101 6.41 0.68 7.70
CA PHE A 101 5.16 -0.02 8.01
C PHE A 101 5.50 -1.01 9.13
N SER A 102 5.61 -0.52 10.35
CA SER A 102 5.93 -1.37 11.51
C SER A 102 4.88 -2.47 11.70
N SER A 103 3.63 -2.19 11.30
CA SER A 103 2.54 -3.14 11.32
C SER A 103 1.49 -2.77 10.26
N VAL A 104 1.06 -3.76 9.49
CA VAL A 104 0.01 -3.69 8.47
C VAL A 104 -1.11 -4.62 8.91
N ASN A 105 -2.35 -4.15 8.80
CA ASN A 105 -3.54 -4.96 9.01
C ASN A 105 -4.15 -5.31 7.65
N ALA A 106 -4.53 -6.57 7.47
CA ALA A 106 -5.23 -7.05 6.29
C ALA A 106 -6.37 -7.98 6.71
N VAL A 107 -7.51 -7.86 6.04
CA VAL A 107 -8.62 -8.82 6.16
C VAL A 107 -8.48 -9.83 5.03
N LEU A 108 -8.34 -11.10 5.38
CA LEU A 108 -8.25 -12.20 4.44
C LEU A 108 -9.61 -12.91 4.37
N ASP A 109 -10.12 -13.07 3.16
CA ASP A 109 -11.27 -13.92 2.89
C ASP A 109 -10.78 -15.33 2.50
N LEU A 110 -10.96 -16.29 3.40
CA LEU A 110 -10.51 -17.68 3.20
C LEU A 110 -11.63 -18.58 2.67
N SER A 111 -12.85 -18.06 2.45
CA SER A 111 -14.00 -18.83 1.94
C SER A 111 -13.70 -19.58 0.64
N ILE A 112 -12.78 -19.05 -0.19
CA ILE A 112 -12.30 -19.68 -1.43
C ILE A 112 -11.74 -21.10 -1.19
N PHE A 113 -11.17 -21.35 0.00
CA PHE A 113 -10.61 -22.65 0.36
C PHE A 113 -11.60 -23.60 1.03
N GLN A 114 -12.78 -23.13 1.44
CA GLN A 114 -13.75 -23.89 2.24
C GLN A 114 -14.26 -25.14 1.52
N SER A 115 -14.31 -25.12 0.18
CA SER A 115 -14.68 -26.27 -0.64
C SER A 115 -13.67 -27.42 -0.63
N GLN A 116 -12.43 -27.15 -0.18
CA GLN A 116 -11.28 -28.05 -0.39
C GLN A 116 -10.50 -28.34 0.90
N VAL A 117 -10.59 -27.48 1.92
CA VAL A 117 -9.85 -27.60 3.18
C VAL A 117 -10.69 -27.06 4.33
N PHE A 118 -10.65 -27.73 5.50
CA PHE A 118 -11.16 -27.17 6.76
C PHE A 118 -10.40 -25.89 7.12
N LEU A 119 -11.12 -24.77 7.23
CA LEU A 119 -10.54 -23.44 7.38
C LEU A 119 -9.73 -23.30 8.68
N GLU A 120 -10.15 -23.97 9.75
CA GLU A 120 -9.46 -23.99 11.04
C GLU A 120 -8.07 -24.63 10.91
N CYS A 121 -7.96 -25.73 10.15
CA CYS A 121 -6.70 -26.38 9.86
C CYS A 121 -5.79 -25.48 9.01
N LEU A 122 -6.35 -24.77 8.02
CA LEU A 122 -5.61 -23.82 7.20
C LEU A 122 -5.07 -22.66 8.04
N VAL A 123 -5.89 -22.06 8.89
CA VAL A 123 -5.48 -20.98 9.80
C VAL A 123 -4.38 -21.45 10.74
N ARG A 124 -4.50 -22.67 11.30
CA ARG A 124 -3.47 -23.27 12.17
C ARG A 124 -2.14 -23.48 11.42
N ASP A 125 -2.20 -23.95 10.18
CA ASP A 125 -1.02 -24.11 9.31
C ASP A 125 -0.36 -22.76 9.00
N LEU A 126 -1.16 -21.73 8.71
CA LEU A 126 -0.67 -20.37 8.44
C LEU A 126 -0.02 -19.75 9.68
N LYS A 127 -0.64 -19.90 10.86
CA LYS A 127 -0.06 -19.50 12.15
C LYS A 127 1.30 -20.16 12.40
N ARG A 128 1.43 -21.46 12.12
CA ARG A 128 2.70 -22.19 12.27
C ARG A 128 3.76 -21.72 11.28
N LYS A 129 3.39 -21.43 10.02
CA LYS A 129 4.34 -21.01 8.97
C LYS A 129 4.78 -19.55 9.10
N HIS A 130 3.94 -18.71 9.71
CA HIS A 130 4.19 -17.29 9.86
C HIS A 130 4.02 -16.85 11.32
N PRO A 131 4.92 -17.29 12.23
CA PRO A 131 4.80 -17.02 13.66
C PRO A 131 4.93 -15.53 14.01
N THR A 132 5.50 -14.73 13.11
CA THR A 132 5.63 -13.28 13.27
C THR A 132 4.35 -12.51 12.94
N LEU A 133 3.28 -13.20 12.54
CA LEU A 133 1.98 -12.61 12.22
C LEU A 133 0.95 -12.91 13.31
N CYS A 134 0.15 -11.90 13.64
CA CYS A 134 -0.96 -12.02 14.56
C CYS A 134 -2.23 -12.27 13.77
N PHE A 135 -2.88 -13.40 14.00
CA PHE A 135 -4.12 -13.79 13.33
C PHE A 135 -5.26 -13.76 14.34
N SER A 136 -6.36 -13.10 14.00
CA SER A 136 -7.60 -13.10 14.77
C SER A 136 -8.31 -14.47 14.74
N SER A 137 -9.44 -14.58 15.45
CA SER A 137 -10.35 -15.72 15.32
C SER A 137 -10.94 -15.78 13.92
N LEU A 138 -11.19 -16.99 13.43
CA LEU A 138 -11.92 -17.19 12.18
C LEU A 138 -13.38 -16.79 12.42
N GLU A 139 -13.89 -15.86 11.61
CA GLU A 139 -15.29 -15.47 11.62
C GLU A 139 -16.15 -16.48 10.84
N ASP A 140 -17.45 -16.56 11.15
CA ASP A 140 -18.40 -17.49 10.50
C ASP A 140 -18.53 -17.28 8.98
N ASN A 141 -18.19 -16.08 8.50
CA ASN A 141 -18.15 -15.72 7.09
C ASN A 141 -16.86 -16.20 6.36
N GLY A 142 -15.98 -16.93 7.06
CA GLY A 142 -14.70 -17.41 6.53
C GLY A 142 -13.60 -16.35 6.44
N ARG A 143 -13.78 -15.19 7.09
CA ARG A 143 -12.79 -14.10 7.12
C ARG A 143 -11.94 -14.12 8.36
N ILE A 144 -10.73 -13.58 8.23
CA ILE A 144 -9.78 -13.43 9.31
C ILE A 144 -8.98 -12.15 9.13
N SER A 145 -8.87 -11.36 10.20
CA SER A 145 -7.95 -10.23 10.26
C SER A 145 -6.55 -10.70 10.64
N VAL A 146 -5.54 -10.23 9.90
CA VAL A 146 -4.13 -10.55 10.13
C VAL A 146 -3.33 -9.27 10.23
N GLN A 147 -2.46 -9.22 11.24
CA GLN A 147 -1.61 -8.09 11.53
C GLN A 147 -0.13 -8.52 11.52
N GLY A 148 0.74 -7.69 10.94
CA GLY A 148 2.19 -7.85 11.09
C GLY A 148 2.98 -6.98 10.12
N SER A 149 4.30 -7.17 10.08
CA SER A 149 5.15 -6.36 9.21
C SER A 149 4.83 -6.58 7.73
N PHE A 150 5.09 -5.57 6.89
CA PHE A 150 4.85 -5.67 5.45
C PHE A 150 5.59 -6.85 4.80
N LEU A 151 6.82 -7.14 5.24
CA LEU A 151 7.59 -8.28 4.73
C LEU A 151 6.91 -9.62 5.09
N ALA A 152 6.37 -9.74 6.30
CA ALA A 152 5.66 -10.93 6.72
C ALA A 152 4.31 -11.08 6.00
N MET A 153 3.60 -9.97 5.75
CA MET A 153 2.40 -9.93 4.90
C MET A 153 2.69 -10.37 3.46
N LYS A 154 3.82 -9.93 2.87
CA LYS A 154 4.22 -10.35 1.53
C LYS A 154 4.48 -11.86 1.46
N LYS A 155 5.20 -12.42 2.44
CA LYS A 155 5.43 -13.88 2.54
C LYS A 155 4.12 -14.66 2.73
N LEU A 156 3.16 -14.12 3.49
CA LEU A 156 1.85 -14.73 3.65
C LEU A 156 1.09 -14.79 2.32
N LYS A 157 1.09 -13.70 1.55
CA LYS A 157 0.47 -13.65 0.21
C LYS A 157 1.05 -14.73 -0.70
N GLU A 158 2.37 -14.86 -0.77
CA GLU A 158 3.04 -15.87 -1.59
C GLU A 158 2.67 -17.30 -1.14
N SER A 159 2.64 -17.56 0.16
CA SER A 159 2.23 -18.84 0.74
C SER A 159 0.78 -19.22 0.38
N LEU A 160 -0.15 -18.26 0.44
CA LEU A 160 -1.55 -18.46 0.06
C LEU A 160 -1.71 -18.72 -1.45
N LEU A 161 -0.98 -17.99 -2.29
CA LEU A 161 -1.00 -18.19 -3.75
C LEU A 161 -0.46 -19.58 -4.13
N LEU A 162 0.63 -20.02 -3.51
CA LEU A 162 1.18 -21.36 -3.74
C LEU A 162 0.19 -22.45 -3.30
N LYS A 163 -0.49 -22.26 -2.18
CA LYS A 163 -1.51 -23.21 -1.70
C LYS A 163 -2.69 -23.27 -2.69
N ALA A 164 -3.19 -22.13 -3.15
CA ALA A 164 -4.25 -22.07 -4.16
C ALA A 164 -3.84 -22.75 -5.48
N GLY A 165 -2.60 -22.57 -5.93
CA GLY A 165 -2.05 -23.25 -7.10
C GLY A 165 -1.99 -24.77 -6.94
N SER A 166 -1.48 -25.26 -5.79
CA SER A 166 -1.37 -26.70 -5.52
C SER A 166 -2.73 -27.42 -5.46
N LEU A 167 -3.77 -26.72 -5.01
CA LEU A 167 -5.12 -27.22 -4.93
C LEU A 167 -5.78 -27.30 -6.32
N LEU A 168 -5.50 -26.33 -7.20
CA LEU A 168 -5.95 -26.35 -8.59
C LEU A 168 -5.36 -27.54 -9.38
N GLU A 169 -4.09 -27.89 -9.15
CA GLU A 169 -3.44 -29.01 -9.82
C GLU A 169 -3.96 -30.37 -9.32
N LYS A 170 -4.24 -30.53 -8.02
CA LYS A 170 -4.86 -31.74 -7.48
C LYS A 170 -6.21 -32.05 -8.12
N ASN A 171 -7.01 -31.02 -8.40
CA ASN A 171 -8.30 -31.17 -9.08
C ASN A 171 -8.17 -31.60 -10.56
N ARG A 172 -7.06 -31.27 -11.24
CA ARG A 172 -6.78 -31.79 -12.60
C ARG A 172 -6.38 -33.27 -12.58
N GLY A 173 -5.68 -33.71 -11.54
CA GLY A 173 -5.32 -35.12 -11.34
C GLY A 173 -6.55 -36.04 -11.26
N PHE A 174 -7.59 -35.61 -10.52
CA PHE A 174 -8.83 -36.39 -10.37
C PHE A 174 -9.66 -36.54 -11.65
N ILE A 175 -9.61 -35.55 -12.56
CA ILE A 175 -10.30 -35.67 -13.86
C ILE A 175 -9.57 -36.68 -14.76
N SER A 176 -8.23 -36.69 -14.73
CA SER A 176 -7.42 -37.61 -15.55
C SER A 176 -7.45 -39.07 -15.08
N GLU A 177 -7.65 -39.34 -13.78
CA GLU A 177 -7.79 -40.72 -13.28
C GLU A 177 -9.17 -41.31 -13.56
N ARG A 178 -10.23 -40.49 -13.56
CA ARG A 178 -11.58 -40.96 -13.91
C ARG A 178 -11.70 -41.34 -15.39
N GLU A 179 -10.95 -40.69 -16.27
CA GLU A 179 -10.85 -41.07 -17.69
C GLU A 179 -9.97 -42.31 -17.94
N LYS A 180 -8.98 -42.60 -17.09
CA LYS A 180 -8.10 -43.78 -17.25
C LYS A 180 -8.74 -45.09 -16.79
N ARG A 181 -9.73 -45.05 -15.87
CA ARG A 181 -10.42 -46.27 -15.41
C ARG A 181 -11.49 -46.80 -16.38
N ASN A 182 -11.88 -46.02 -17.38
CA ASN A 182 -12.88 -46.41 -18.39
C ASN A 182 -12.28 -47.02 -19.68
N LYS A 183 -11.00 -47.40 -19.69
CA LYS A 183 -10.32 -47.94 -20.89
C LYS A 183 -9.72 -49.35 -20.74
N GLN A 184 -10.35 -50.23 -19.96
CA GLN A 184 -9.96 -51.65 -19.94
C GLN A 184 -11.16 -52.61 -19.91
N SER A 185 -11.59 -53.07 -21.09
CA SER A 185 -11.84 -54.50 -21.43
C SER A 185 -12.54 -54.62 -22.81
N PRO A 186 -12.41 -55.78 -23.52
CA PRO A 186 -12.11 -55.76 -24.96
C PRO A 186 -13.15 -56.40 -25.91
N ARG A 187 -13.06 -55.98 -27.18
CA ARG A 187 -13.30 -56.72 -28.46
C ARG A 187 -14.73 -57.23 -28.78
N ARG A 188 -15.34 -56.66 -29.83
CA ARG A 188 -15.46 -57.20 -31.23
C ARG A 188 -16.67 -56.63 -31.99
N SER A 189 -16.38 -56.10 -33.18
CA SER A 189 -17.08 -56.27 -34.47
C SER A 189 -17.28 -54.94 -35.24
N PRO A 190 -17.05 -54.91 -36.57
CA PRO A 190 -17.20 -53.72 -37.40
C PRO A 190 -18.47 -53.79 -38.26
N GLN A 191 -19.31 -52.75 -38.30
CA GLN A 191 -20.16 -52.50 -39.48
C GLN A 191 -20.78 -51.09 -39.53
N LYS A 192 -20.46 -50.42 -40.66
CA LYS A 192 -21.19 -49.38 -41.41
C LYS A 192 -22.60 -48.98 -40.93
N SER A 193 -22.86 -47.67 -40.86
CA SER A 193 -23.76 -46.97 -41.81
C SER A 193 -23.74 -45.46 -41.59
N ALA A 194 -23.86 -44.73 -42.70
CA ALA A 194 -24.01 -43.29 -42.74
C ALA A 194 -25.45 -42.90 -42.36
N ASN A 195 -25.62 -41.77 -41.66
CA ASN A 195 -26.46 -40.66 -42.13
C ASN A 195 -26.32 -39.43 -41.22
N SER A 196 -26.18 -38.30 -41.90
CA SER A 196 -26.19 -36.92 -41.41
C SER A 196 -27.53 -36.56 -40.76
N LEU A 197 -27.49 -35.82 -39.65
CA LEU A 197 -28.38 -34.69 -39.39
C LEU A 197 -27.76 -33.80 -38.32
N GLU A 198 -27.47 -32.57 -38.71
CA GLU A 198 -26.92 -31.49 -37.90
C GLU A 198 -27.85 -31.13 -36.73
N THR A 199 -27.26 -30.83 -35.58
CA THR A 199 -27.82 -29.87 -34.61
C THR A 199 -26.65 -29.25 -33.84
N PRO A 200 -26.71 -27.95 -33.52
CA PRO A 200 -25.54 -27.08 -33.57
C PRO A 200 -24.63 -27.32 -32.37
N ARG A 201 -23.33 -27.46 -32.66
CA ARG A 201 -22.28 -27.25 -31.66
C ARG A 201 -22.49 -25.86 -31.08
N ARG A 202 -23.02 -25.82 -29.86
CA ARG A 202 -22.92 -24.65 -28.99
C ARG A 202 -21.44 -24.47 -28.73
N SER A 203 -20.80 -23.65 -29.54
CA SER A 203 -19.44 -23.17 -29.36
C SER A 203 -19.37 -22.63 -27.94
N VAL A 204 -18.69 -23.38 -27.08
CA VAL A 204 -18.24 -22.91 -25.77
C VAL A 204 -17.49 -21.60 -26.03
N PRO A 205 -17.85 -20.47 -25.41
CA PRO A 205 -17.06 -19.26 -25.56
C PRO A 205 -15.66 -19.58 -25.04
N GLU A 206 -14.66 -19.41 -25.89
CA GLU A 206 -13.26 -19.47 -25.49
C GLU A 206 -13.09 -18.61 -24.23
N THR A 207 -12.55 -19.23 -23.18
CA THR A 207 -12.21 -18.52 -21.96
C THR A 207 -11.27 -17.37 -22.32
N PRO A 208 -11.63 -16.10 -22.05
CA PRO A 208 -10.78 -14.99 -22.43
C PRO A 208 -9.45 -15.15 -21.69
N ARG A 209 -8.35 -15.13 -22.45
CA ARG A 209 -6.98 -15.20 -21.91
C ARG A 209 -6.88 -14.30 -20.68
N ARG A 210 -6.43 -14.90 -19.58
CA ARG A 210 -6.34 -14.29 -18.25
C ARG A 210 -5.33 -13.14 -18.29
N GLY A 211 -5.83 -11.92 -18.48
CA GLY A 211 -5.00 -10.71 -18.46
C GLY A 211 -4.30 -10.50 -17.12
N GLU A 212 -3.23 -9.72 -17.13
CA GLU A 212 -2.49 -9.35 -15.93
C GLU A 212 -3.30 -8.40 -15.04
N ILE A 213 -3.16 -8.53 -13.73
CA ILE A 213 -3.90 -7.73 -12.74
C ILE A 213 -2.90 -6.97 -11.88
N VAL A 214 -3.14 -5.67 -11.73
CA VAL A 214 -2.41 -4.78 -10.82
C VAL A 214 -3.41 -4.11 -9.89
N VAL A 215 -3.04 -4.02 -8.61
CA VAL A 215 -3.87 -3.39 -7.57
C VAL A 215 -3.09 -2.21 -7.02
N LEU A 216 -3.68 -1.01 -7.08
CA LEU A 216 -3.06 0.25 -6.69
C LEU A 216 -3.95 1.00 -5.71
N ASP A 217 -3.34 1.88 -4.91
CA ASP A 217 -4.06 2.95 -4.24
C ASP A 217 -4.76 3.85 -5.27
N THR A 218 -6.00 4.25 -4.98
CA THR A 218 -6.84 5.01 -5.89
C THR A 218 -6.26 6.40 -6.19
N ASP A 219 -5.62 7.06 -5.24
CA ASP A 219 -5.02 8.38 -5.46
C ASP A 219 -3.73 8.27 -6.28
N VAL A 220 -2.91 7.25 -6.02
CA VAL A 220 -1.72 6.92 -6.83
C VAL A 220 -2.13 6.58 -8.27
N PHE A 221 -3.20 5.79 -8.45
CA PHE A 221 -3.70 5.45 -9.78
C PHE A 221 -4.18 6.69 -10.56
N HIS A 222 -4.98 7.55 -9.93
CA HIS A 222 -5.47 8.75 -10.58
C HIS A 222 -4.33 9.70 -10.96
N TYR A 223 -3.30 9.81 -10.11
CA TYR A 223 -2.10 10.57 -10.42
C TYR A 223 -1.34 9.98 -11.62
N LEU A 224 -1.11 8.67 -11.59
CA LEU A 224 -0.47 7.93 -12.68
C LEU A 224 -1.21 8.10 -14.01
N LYS A 225 -2.54 7.94 -14.00
CA LYS A 225 -3.41 8.02 -15.19
C LYS A 225 -3.40 9.40 -15.84
N ARG A 226 -3.23 10.46 -15.03
CA ARG A 226 -3.06 11.83 -15.53
C ARG A 226 -1.73 12.00 -16.26
N GLY A 227 -0.67 11.36 -15.78
CA GLY A 227 0.68 11.45 -16.34
C GLY A 227 0.78 10.94 -17.78
N ASN A 228 1.63 11.58 -18.58
CA ASN A 228 1.89 11.16 -19.96
C ASN A 228 2.46 9.74 -20.02
N PHE A 229 3.25 9.34 -19.01
CA PHE A 229 3.87 8.01 -18.92
C PHE A 229 2.85 6.87 -19.05
N TYR A 230 1.70 6.98 -18.39
CA TYR A 230 0.68 5.93 -18.44
C TYR A 230 0.14 5.78 -19.86
N LYS A 231 -0.34 6.88 -20.45
CA LYS A 231 -0.90 6.87 -21.81
C LYS A 231 0.14 6.47 -22.87
N SER A 232 1.38 6.94 -22.76
CA SER A 232 2.45 6.61 -23.70
C SER A 232 2.84 5.14 -23.62
N THR A 233 2.89 4.57 -22.42
CA THR A 233 3.21 3.15 -22.21
C THR A 233 2.12 2.26 -22.80
N LEU A 234 0.84 2.58 -22.57
CA LEU A 234 -0.27 1.80 -23.15
C LEU A 234 -0.26 1.82 -24.68
N LYS A 235 -0.02 3.00 -25.28
CA LYS A 235 0.09 3.15 -26.74
C LYS A 235 1.28 2.39 -27.31
N LYS A 236 2.46 2.52 -26.69
CA LYS A 236 3.71 1.89 -27.15
C LYS A 236 3.63 0.37 -27.17
N TYR A 237 2.94 -0.22 -26.19
CA TYR A 237 2.83 -1.68 -26.05
C TYR A 237 1.51 -2.25 -26.56
N HIS A 238 0.64 -1.43 -27.16
CA HIS A 238 -0.67 -1.83 -27.68
C HIS A 238 -1.50 -2.66 -26.68
N VAL A 239 -1.56 -2.19 -25.44
CA VAL A 239 -2.33 -2.84 -24.36
C VAL A 239 -3.54 -2.01 -23.96
N LEU A 240 -4.62 -2.70 -23.63
CA LEU A 240 -5.84 -2.17 -23.06
C LEU A 240 -5.82 -2.35 -21.55
N CYS A 241 -6.18 -1.29 -20.82
CA CYS A 241 -6.37 -1.34 -19.38
C CYS A 241 -7.85 -1.17 -19.06
N GLN A 242 -8.42 -2.15 -18.35
CA GLN A 242 -9.74 -2.04 -17.75
C GLN A 242 -9.58 -1.79 -16.26
N GLU A 243 -10.05 -0.63 -15.80
CA GLU A 243 -10.02 -0.25 -14.39
C GLU A 243 -11.33 -0.59 -13.67
N ARG A 244 -11.21 -1.00 -12.40
CA ARG A 244 -12.31 -1.14 -11.45
C ARG A 244 -11.90 -0.42 -10.18
N VAL A 245 -12.62 0.65 -9.86
CA VAL A 245 -12.41 1.43 -8.63
C VAL A 245 -13.30 0.85 -7.55
N ASP A 246 -12.70 0.49 -6.41
CA ASP A 246 -13.37 -0.02 -5.22
C ASP A 246 -12.86 0.77 -4.00
N GLY A 247 -13.50 1.92 -3.75
CA GLY A 247 -13.11 2.83 -2.69
C GLY A 247 -11.66 3.33 -2.82
N GLU A 248 -10.85 3.05 -1.80
CA GLU A 248 -9.45 3.46 -1.71
C GLU A 248 -8.51 2.65 -2.62
N ILE A 249 -9.01 1.57 -3.23
CA ILE A 249 -8.23 0.68 -4.07
C ILE A 249 -8.75 0.71 -5.51
N THR A 250 -7.84 0.76 -6.47
CA THR A 250 -8.15 0.58 -7.90
C THR A 250 -7.46 -0.67 -8.44
N THR A 251 -8.25 -1.56 -9.02
CA THR A 251 -7.77 -2.76 -9.72
C THR A 251 -7.73 -2.51 -11.23
N ILE A 252 -6.58 -2.72 -11.85
CA ILE A 252 -6.36 -2.58 -13.29
C ILE A 252 -6.14 -3.97 -13.88
N CYS A 253 -6.97 -4.34 -14.84
CA CYS A 253 -6.77 -5.51 -15.70
C CYS A 253 -6.11 -5.07 -17.00
N ILE A 254 -4.90 -5.55 -17.24
CA ILE A 254 -4.10 -5.27 -18.44
C ILE A 254 -4.31 -6.42 -19.41
N ARG A 255 -4.72 -6.10 -20.63
CA ARG A 255 -4.96 -7.05 -21.71
C ARG A 255 -4.31 -6.57 -22.98
N ASN A 256 -3.83 -7.48 -23.80
CA ASN A 256 -3.40 -7.17 -25.14
C ASN A 256 -4.58 -6.68 -26.01
N ALA A 257 -4.36 -5.64 -26.82
CA ALA A 257 -5.38 -5.10 -27.71
C ALA A 257 -5.67 -6.02 -28.91
N LEU A 258 -4.71 -6.87 -29.31
CA LEU A 258 -4.81 -7.77 -30.44
C LEU A 258 -4.72 -9.22 -29.97
N ALA A 259 -5.68 -10.05 -30.40
CA ALA A 259 -5.62 -11.50 -30.22
C ALA A 259 -4.45 -12.05 -31.06
N GLY A 260 -3.27 -12.21 -30.45
CA GLY A 260 -2.07 -12.71 -31.12
C GLY A 260 -0.81 -11.87 -30.94
N SER A 261 -0.84 -10.76 -30.19
CA SER A 261 0.37 -10.01 -29.88
C SER A 261 1.34 -10.81 -28.98
N GLN A 262 2.61 -10.40 -29.01
CA GLN A 262 3.72 -11.05 -28.31
C GLN A 262 3.36 -11.34 -26.84
N PRO A 263 3.59 -12.57 -26.33
CA PRO A 263 3.05 -13.08 -25.07
C PRO A 263 3.63 -12.42 -23.79
N ASN A 264 4.33 -11.28 -23.89
CA ASN A 264 5.05 -10.68 -22.76
C ASN A 264 4.80 -9.18 -22.53
N HIS A 265 4.05 -8.50 -23.41
CA HIS A 265 3.80 -7.06 -23.25
C HIS A 265 2.94 -6.73 -22.03
N GLU A 266 1.92 -7.54 -21.73
CA GLU A 266 1.08 -7.36 -20.53
C GLU A 266 1.93 -7.40 -19.25
N LYS A 267 2.85 -8.36 -19.16
CA LYS A 267 3.75 -8.55 -18.02
C LYS A 267 4.74 -7.38 -17.88
N LEU A 268 5.32 -6.92 -18.98
CA LEU A 268 6.22 -5.75 -18.98
C LEU A 268 5.49 -4.49 -18.53
N VAL A 269 4.28 -4.24 -19.05
CA VAL A 269 3.48 -3.07 -18.67
C VAL A 269 3.07 -3.14 -17.20
N LYS A 270 2.71 -4.33 -16.71
CA LYS A 270 2.49 -4.57 -15.29
C LYS A 270 3.71 -4.18 -14.45
N GLU A 271 4.90 -4.69 -14.78
CA GLU A 271 6.13 -4.38 -14.06
C GLU A 271 6.46 -2.88 -14.10
N PHE A 272 6.23 -2.20 -15.23
CA PHE A 272 6.39 -0.75 -15.33
C PHE A 272 5.41 0.02 -14.43
N ILE A 273 4.13 -0.35 -14.45
CA ILE A 273 3.10 0.28 -13.62
C ILE A 273 3.40 0.04 -12.14
N GLU A 274 3.76 -1.19 -11.75
CA GLU A 274 4.12 -1.53 -10.37
C GLU A 274 5.37 -0.75 -9.90
N LYS A 275 6.42 -0.70 -10.71
CA LYS A 275 7.64 0.05 -10.38
C LYS A 275 7.37 1.55 -10.22
N TYR A 276 6.64 2.15 -11.16
CA TYR A 276 6.37 3.58 -11.12
C TYR A 276 5.38 3.96 -10.02
N SER A 277 4.34 3.16 -9.81
CA SER A 277 3.40 3.35 -8.69
C SER A 277 4.09 3.22 -7.33
N HIS A 278 5.06 2.31 -7.20
CA HIS A 278 5.86 2.20 -5.99
C HIS A 278 6.66 3.48 -5.71
N ALA A 279 7.30 4.07 -6.72
CA ALA A 279 8.00 5.35 -6.56
C ALA A 279 7.04 6.48 -6.16
N LEU A 280 5.90 6.59 -6.85
CA LEU A 280 4.87 7.59 -6.55
C LEU A 280 4.30 7.45 -5.13
N HIS A 281 4.15 6.24 -4.61
CA HIS A 281 3.68 6.03 -3.24
C HIS A 281 4.56 6.76 -2.20
N PHE A 282 5.88 6.83 -2.41
CA PHE A 282 6.76 7.53 -1.47
C PHE A 282 6.79 9.04 -1.69
N GLU A 283 6.65 9.48 -2.95
CA GLU A 283 6.76 10.88 -3.33
C GLU A 283 5.47 11.68 -3.08
N LEU A 284 4.31 11.08 -3.37
CA LEU A 284 3.03 11.75 -3.32
C LEU A 284 2.56 11.98 -1.89
N ARG A 285 1.96 13.15 -1.68
CA ARG A 285 1.24 13.53 -0.47
C ARG A 285 -0.14 14.01 -0.85
N LYS A 286 -1.11 13.70 0.00
CA LYS A 286 -2.49 14.17 -0.10
C LYS A 286 -2.75 15.18 0.99
N GLU A 287 -3.32 16.31 0.61
CA GLU A 287 -3.82 17.34 1.52
C GLU A 287 -5.27 17.67 1.15
N THR A 288 -6.08 17.98 2.15
CA THR A 288 -7.52 18.18 1.97
C THR A 288 -7.92 19.55 2.51
N PHE A 289 -8.65 20.33 1.68
CA PHE A 289 -9.36 21.52 2.12
C PHE A 289 -10.78 21.11 2.48
N VAL A 290 -11.12 21.19 3.77
CA VAL A 290 -12.49 20.97 4.25
C VAL A 290 -13.33 22.18 3.85
N LEU A 291 -14.41 21.94 3.10
CA LEU A 291 -15.38 22.95 2.70
C LEU A 291 -16.67 22.87 3.52
N GLU A 292 -16.90 21.76 4.21
CA GLU A 292 -18.06 21.55 5.06
C GLU A 292 -18.12 22.61 6.17
N GLY A 293 -19.31 23.18 6.39
CA GLY A 293 -19.51 24.29 7.34
C GLY A 293 -19.07 25.68 6.88
N MET A 294 -18.41 25.83 5.72
CA MET A 294 -17.99 27.14 5.20
C MET A 294 -19.13 27.89 4.46
N GLU A 295 -19.06 29.22 4.49
CA GLU A 295 -19.94 30.07 3.69
C GLU A 295 -19.73 29.85 2.18
N ASN A 296 -20.80 30.02 1.39
CA ASN A 296 -20.74 29.82 -0.06
C ASN A 296 -19.69 30.73 -0.74
N ARG A 297 -19.48 31.96 -0.24
CA ARG A 297 -18.46 32.88 -0.77
C ARG A 297 -17.05 32.33 -0.57
N GLU A 298 -16.76 31.76 0.59
CA GLU A 298 -15.47 31.15 0.91
C GLU A 298 -15.23 29.88 0.09
N LYS A 299 -16.24 29.01 -0.02
CA LYS A 299 -16.19 27.81 -0.87
C LYS A 299 -15.84 28.16 -2.32
N VAL A 300 -16.50 29.17 -2.88
CA VAL A 300 -16.25 29.65 -4.24
C VAL A 300 -14.84 30.25 -4.36
N SER A 301 -14.38 31.01 -3.36
CA SER A 301 -13.04 31.59 -3.33
C SER A 301 -11.94 30.51 -3.34
N ILE A 302 -12.05 29.48 -2.49
CA ILE A 302 -11.09 28.38 -2.42
C ILE A 302 -11.10 27.60 -3.74
N LYS A 303 -12.29 27.25 -4.27
CA LYS A 303 -12.40 26.58 -5.58
C LYS A 303 -11.76 27.41 -6.69
N GLY A 304 -11.97 28.72 -6.69
CA GLY A 304 -11.37 29.66 -7.64
C GLY A 304 -9.85 29.72 -7.54
N ALA A 305 -9.30 29.81 -6.32
CA ALA A 305 -7.87 29.80 -6.08
C ALA A 305 -7.21 28.49 -6.55
N CYS A 306 -7.81 27.34 -6.24
CA CYS A 306 -7.31 26.04 -6.71
C CYS A 306 -7.31 25.93 -8.24
N LYS A 307 -8.37 26.41 -8.92
CA LYS A 307 -8.43 26.46 -10.40
C LYS A 307 -7.39 27.41 -11.00
N GLN A 308 -7.13 28.55 -10.35
CA GLN A 308 -6.10 29.48 -10.82
C GLN A 308 -4.70 28.86 -10.68
N LEU A 309 -4.45 28.14 -9.60
CA LEU A 309 -3.16 27.51 -9.34
C LEU A 309 -2.92 26.24 -10.16
N SER A 310 -3.96 25.63 -10.74
CA SER A 310 -3.80 24.40 -11.54
C SER A 310 -2.99 24.60 -12.81
N SER A 311 -2.94 25.83 -13.36
CA SER A 311 -2.08 26.15 -14.52
C SER A 311 -0.61 26.32 -14.12
N LYS A 312 -0.33 26.78 -12.91
CA LYS A 312 1.02 26.98 -12.36
C LYS A 312 1.63 25.67 -11.85
N TYR A 313 0.80 24.82 -11.25
CA TYR A 313 1.22 23.57 -10.62
C TYR A 313 0.69 22.37 -11.40
N LEU A 314 1.33 22.08 -12.53
CA LEU A 314 0.93 20.99 -13.43
C LEU A 314 1.05 19.60 -12.77
N ASP A 315 1.98 19.46 -11.82
CA ASP A 315 2.24 18.22 -11.08
C ASP A 315 1.32 18.04 -9.85
N VAL A 316 0.30 18.89 -9.66
CA VAL A 316 -0.67 18.73 -8.57
C VAL A 316 -2.01 18.29 -9.15
N LEU A 317 -2.44 17.07 -8.81
CA LEU A 317 -3.77 16.56 -9.10
C LEU A 317 -4.76 17.16 -8.10
N ILE A 318 -5.81 17.79 -8.61
CA ILE A 318 -6.86 18.41 -7.80
C ILE A 318 -8.16 17.65 -8.05
N LYS A 319 -8.80 17.17 -6.98
CA LYS A 319 -10.13 16.55 -7.01
C LYS A 319 -11.11 17.41 -6.23
N PHE A 320 -12.17 17.83 -6.89
CA PHE A 320 -13.21 18.63 -6.29
C PHE A 320 -14.38 17.75 -5.87
N TYR A 321 -14.69 17.75 -4.58
CA TYR A 321 -15.89 17.14 -4.04
C TYR A 321 -16.84 18.22 -3.52
N GLU A 322 -18.01 17.80 -3.09
CA GLU A 322 -19.02 18.71 -2.53
C GLU A 322 -18.58 19.26 -1.16
N THR A 323 -18.10 18.37 -0.29
CA THR A 323 -17.71 18.65 1.09
C THR A 323 -16.24 19.06 1.26
N HIS A 324 -15.37 18.75 0.29
CA HIS A 324 -13.94 18.99 0.42
C HIS A 324 -13.23 19.06 -0.95
N ILE A 325 -11.97 19.48 -0.95
CA ILE A 325 -11.08 19.46 -2.13
C ILE A 325 -9.81 18.72 -1.75
N ASP A 326 -9.49 17.67 -2.48
CA ASP A 326 -8.23 16.96 -2.32
C ASP A 326 -7.19 17.47 -3.32
N ILE A 327 -5.98 17.70 -2.83
CA ILE A 327 -4.80 17.99 -3.64
C ILE A 327 -3.77 16.88 -3.43
N ILE A 328 -3.25 16.32 -4.52
CA ILE A 328 -2.34 15.17 -4.52
C ILE A 328 -1.14 15.51 -5.40
N GLY A 329 0.07 15.36 -4.88
CA GLY A 329 1.30 15.70 -5.61
C GLY A 329 2.55 15.55 -4.74
N PRO A 330 3.75 15.89 -5.26
CA PRO A 330 4.98 15.81 -4.48
C PRO A 330 4.92 16.70 -3.23
N SER A 331 5.50 16.23 -2.13
CA SER A 331 5.38 16.89 -0.81
C SER A 331 5.75 18.39 -0.80
N SER A 332 6.86 18.77 -1.43
CA SER A 332 7.33 20.15 -1.53
C SER A 332 6.37 21.04 -2.32
N VAL A 333 5.80 20.49 -3.40
CA VAL A 333 4.89 21.18 -4.30
C VAL A 333 3.53 21.37 -3.63
N ILE A 334 3.02 20.36 -2.93
CA ILE A 334 1.75 20.42 -2.21
C ILE A 334 1.78 21.46 -1.10
N TYR A 335 2.88 21.52 -0.33
CA TYR A 335 3.03 22.54 0.71
C TYR A 335 3.02 23.96 0.12
N ALA A 336 3.76 24.19 -0.97
CA ALA A 336 3.78 25.48 -1.66
C ALA A 336 2.41 25.85 -2.22
N PHE A 337 1.74 24.89 -2.89
CA PHE A 337 0.39 25.06 -3.43
C PHE A 337 -0.60 25.46 -2.33
N LYS A 338 -0.60 24.73 -1.20
CA LYS A 338 -1.50 25.01 -0.07
C LYS A 338 -1.27 26.41 0.49
N LYS A 339 -0.02 26.81 0.68
CA LYS A 339 0.33 28.15 1.17
C LYS A 339 -0.14 29.25 0.20
N GLU A 340 0.03 29.06 -1.09
CA GLU A 340 -0.39 30.03 -2.11
C GLU A 340 -1.91 30.10 -2.25
N ALA A 341 -2.60 28.96 -2.20
CA ALA A 341 -4.07 28.90 -2.22
C ALA A 341 -4.67 29.66 -1.02
N MET A 342 -4.08 29.49 0.18
CA MET A 342 -4.49 30.23 1.38
C MET A 342 -4.18 31.73 1.29
N LYS A 343 -3.18 32.14 0.51
CA LYS A 343 -2.88 33.57 0.28
C LYS A 343 -3.90 34.20 -0.67
N LEU A 344 -4.25 33.52 -1.75
CA LEU A 344 -5.22 34.01 -2.75
C LEU A 344 -6.63 34.16 -2.17
N THR A 345 -7.01 33.29 -1.23
CA THR A 345 -8.30 33.36 -0.53
C THR A 345 -8.39 34.54 0.42
N ARG A 346 -7.29 34.87 1.14
CA ARG A 346 -7.22 36.03 2.04
C ARG A 346 -7.25 37.40 1.35
N HIS A 347 -6.87 37.48 0.07
CA HIS A 347 -6.86 38.75 -0.67
C HIS A 347 -8.19 39.11 -1.36
N ARG A 348 -9.19 38.20 -1.34
CA ARG A 348 -10.51 38.43 -1.95
C ARG A 348 -11.62 38.83 -0.96
N VAL A 349 -11.29 38.95 0.33
CA VAL A 349 -12.15 39.54 1.35
C VAL A 349 -11.81 41.03 1.45
N ARG A 350 -12.29 41.80 0.48
CA ARG A 350 -12.49 43.25 0.61
C ARG A 350 -13.92 43.55 0.21
#